data_AF-A0A848ZQ31-F1
#
_entry.id   AF-A0A848ZQ31-F1
#
_cell.length_a   1.000
_cell.length_b   1.000
_cell.length_c   1.000
_cell.angle_alpha   90.00
_cell.angle_beta   90.00
_cell.angle_gamma   90.00
#
_symmetry.space_group_name_H-M   'P 1'
#
loop_
_entity.id
_entity.type
_entity.pdbx_description
1 polymer ?
#
loop_
_entity_poly.entity_id
_entity_poly.type
_entity_poly.pdbx_seq_one_letter_code
_entity_poly.pdbx_strand_id
1 'polypeptide(L)' 'MRRFLPFLDWLPKYNKKLFRKDLAAGMTVGIILIPQGMAYAMIAGLPPVYGLYAALFPVIIYAFLG' A
#
# COMPACT_ATOMS: atom_id res chain seq x y z
N MET A 1 18.78 2.03 -14.76
CA MET A 1 17.44 2.60 -14.52
C MET A 1 16.49 1.59 -13.87
N ARG A 2 16.29 0.39 -14.43
CA ARG A 2 15.44 -0.66 -13.84
C ARG A 2 15.80 -1.08 -12.40
N ARG A 3 17.09 -1.04 -12.04
CA ARG A 3 17.56 -1.27 -10.66
C ARG A 3 17.11 -0.21 -9.63
N PHE A 4 16.74 0.98 -10.09
CA PHE A 4 16.27 2.10 -9.24
C PHE A 4 14.77 2.35 -9.36
N LEU A 5 14.15 1.88 -10.45
CA LEU A 5 12.71 2.01 -10.73
C LEU A 5 12.16 0.62 -11.10
N PRO A 6 12.02 -0.29 -10.12
CA PRO A 6 11.62 -1.69 -10.33
C PRO A 6 10.24 -1.84 -10.97
N PHE A 7 9.36 -0.85 -10.81
CA PHE A 7 8.04 -0.86 -11.48
C PHE A 7 8.10 -0.98 -13.00
N LEU A 8 9.20 -0.54 -13.62
CA LEU A 8 9.41 -0.67 -15.07
C LEU A 8 9.57 -2.13 -15.53
N ASP A 9 9.88 -3.07 -14.63
CA ASP A 9 10.06 -4.48 -14.97
C ASP A 9 8.76 -5.30 -14.84
N TRP A 10 7.90 -4.99 -13.87
CA TRP A 10 6.64 -5.71 -13.66
C TRP A 10 5.46 -5.09 -14.40
N LEU A 11 5.42 -3.76 -14.56
CA LEU A 11 4.29 -3.05 -15.18
C LEU A 11 4.02 -3.52 -16.63
N PRO A 12 5.02 -3.73 -17.50
CA PRO A 12 4.76 -4.22 -18.86
C PRO A 12 4.23 -5.67 -18.92
N LYS A 13 4.45 -6.47 -17.86
CA LYS A 13 3.99 -7.85 -17.76
C LYS A 13 2.61 -7.96 -17.10
N TYR A 14 2.10 -6.84 -16.59
CA TYR A 14 0.83 -6.77 -15.87
C TYR A 14 -0.35 -6.94 -16.83
N ASN A 15 -1.36 -7.71 -16.43
CA ASN A 15 -2.49 -8.04 -17.29
C ASN A 15 -3.84 -7.90 -16.55
N LYS A 16 -4.94 -7.91 -17.32
CA LYS A 16 -6.30 -7.73 -16.79
C LYS A 16 -6.71 -8.80 -15.77
N LYS A 17 -6.16 -10.01 -15.85
CA LYS A 17 -6.46 -11.09 -14.89
C LYS A 17 -5.82 -10.81 -13.53
N LEU A 18 -4.58 -10.34 -13.51
CA LEU A 18 -3.89 -9.87 -12.31
C LEU A 18 -4.61 -8.67 -11.71
N PHE A 19 -4.96 -7.67 -12.53
CA PHE A 19 -5.68 -6.49 -12.06
C PHE A 19 -6.96 -6.81 -11.29
N ARG A 20 -7.80 -7.72 -11.77
CA ARG A 20 -9.03 -8.10 -11.07
C ARG A 20 -8.77 -8.78 -9.72
N LYS A 21 -7.71 -9.58 -9.62
CA LYS A 21 -7.31 -10.23 -8.37
C LYS A 21 -6.74 -9.22 -7.39
N ASP A 22 -5.84 -8.36 -7.87
CA ASP A 22 -5.17 -7.35 -7.06
C ASP A 22 -6.13 -6.26 -6.59
N LEU A 23 -7.17 -5.95 -7.37
CA LEU A 23 -8.23 -5.04 -6.95
C LEU A 23 -9.01 -5.60 -5.74
N ALA A 24 -9.42 -6.87 -5.81
CA ALA A 24 -10.11 -7.51 -4.69
C ALA A 24 -9.21 -7.60 -3.45
N ALA A 25 -7.96 -8.06 -3.62
CA ALA A 25 -6.99 -8.14 -2.53
C ALA A 25 -6.69 -6.76 -1.93
N GLY A 26 -6.50 -5.74 -2.76
CA GLY A 26 -6.24 -4.36 -2.36
C GLY A 26 -7.38 -3.74 -1.57
N MET A 27 -8.64 -4.00 -1.96
CA MET A 27 -9.81 -3.56 -1.18
C MET A 27 -9.84 -4.24 0.20
N THR A 28 -9.63 -5.55 0.27
CA THR A 28 -9.61 -6.28 1.54
C THR A 28 -8.49 -5.77 2.46
N VAL A 29 -7.28 -5.65 1.94
CA VAL A 29 -6.11 -5.17 2.69
C VAL A 29 -6.30 -3.71 3.13
N GLY A 30 -6.82 -2.85 2.24
CA GLY A 30 -7.10 -1.45 2.55
C GLY A 30 -8.12 -1.28 3.69
N ILE A 31 -9.19 -2.07 3.68
CA ILE A 31 -10.19 -2.06 4.77
C ILE A 31 -9.56 -2.47 6.10
N ILE A 32 -8.69 -3.48 6.11
CA ILE A 32 -8.00 -3.96 7.32
C ILE A 32 -6.99 -2.92 7.84
N LEU A 33 -6.30 -2.20 6.93
CA LEU A 33 -5.30 -1.19 7.27
C LEU A 33 -5.86 0.01 8.05
N ILE A 34 -7.13 0.37 7.83
CA ILE A 34 -7.76 1.52 8.51
C ILE A 34 -7.77 1.33 10.04
N PRO A 35 -8.47 0.33 10.60
CA PRO A 35 -8.50 0.13 12.05
C PRO A 35 -7.12 -0.27 12.60
N GLN A 36 -6.34 -1.04 11.85
CA GLN A 36 -5.00 -1.48 12.26
C GLN A 36 -4.04 -0.30 12.42
N GLY A 37 -3.99 0.62 11.44
CA GLY A 37 -3.15 1.81 11.49
C GLY A 37 -3.56 2.76 12.61
N MET A 38 -4.87 2.96 12.79
CA MET A 38 -5.41 3.75 13.90
C MET A 38 -5.00 3.17 15.26
N ALA A 39 -5.09 1.84 15.44
CA ALA A 39 -4.68 1.17 16.67
C ALA A 39 -3.19 1.40 16.98
N TYR A 40 -2.31 1.28 15.99
CA TYR A 40 -0.88 1.54 16.19
C TYR A 40 -0.56 2.99 16.53
N ALA A 41 -1.23 3.96 15.91
CA ALA A 41 -1.07 5.36 16.26
C ALA A 41 -1.48 5.62 17.72
N MET A 42 -2.58 5.03 18.18
CA MET A 42 -3.03 5.15 19.57
C MET A 42 -2.04 4.52 20.56
N ILE A 43 -1.47 3.34 20.23
CA ILE A 43 -0.43 2.70 21.06
C ILE A 43 0.84 3.57 21.14
N ALA A 44 1.16 4.29 20.07
CA ALA A 44 2.27 5.24 20.03
C ALA A 44 1.97 6.59 20.72
N GLY A 45 0.77 6.77 21.30
CA GLY A 45 0.36 8.03 21.94
C GLY A 45 0.03 9.15 20.94
N LEU A 46 -0.16 8.84 19.66
CA LEU A 46 -0.49 9.79 18.61
C LEU A 46 -2.00 9.79 18.31
N PRO A 47 -2.54 10.88 17.76
CA PRO A 47 -3.90 10.89 17.21
C PRO A 47 -4.08 9.81 16.12
N PRO A 48 -5.22 9.10 16.07
CA PRO A 48 -5.44 7.99 15.13
C PRO A 48 -5.21 8.32 13.65
N VAL A 49 -5.43 9.58 13.26
CA VAL A 49 -5.22 10.08 11.89
C VAL A 49 -3.78 9.89 11.40
N TYR A 50 -2.79 9.95 12.30
CA TYR A 50 -1.39 9.72 11.93
C TYR A 50 -1.15 8.28 11.48
N GLY A 51 -1.91 7.32 12.00
CA GLY A 51 -1.89 5.93 11.54
C GLY A 51 -2.38 5.78 10.10
N LEU A 52 -3.34 6.60 9.69
CA LEU A 52 -3.85 6.62 8.30
C LEU A 52 -2.81 7.22 7.34
N TYR A 53 -2.12 8.29 7.74
CA TYR A 53 -1.03 8.84 6.95
C TYR A 53 0.12 7.84 6.80
N ALA A 54 0.51 7.19 7.91
CA ALA A 54 1.54 6.16 7.92
C ALA A 54 1.16 4.89 7.14
N ALA A 55 -0.14 4.60 7.00
CA ALA A 55 -0.63 3.50 6.16
C ALA A 55 -0.67 3.85 4.66
N LEU A 56 -0.88 5.12 4.29
CA LEU A 56 -1.09 5.53 2.90
C LEU A 56 0.22 5.86 2.17
N PHE A 57 0.99 6.82 2.69
CA PHE A 57 2.13 7.37 1.94
C PHE A 57 3.25 6.35 1.69
N PRO A 58 3.69 5.53 2.68
CA PRO A 58 4.73 4.53 2.45
C PRO A 58 4.32 3.48 1.41
N VAL A 59 3.04 3.07 1.39
CA VAL A 59 2.54 2.07 0.44
C VAL A 59 2.54 2.62 -0.98
N ILE A 60 2.18 3.89 -1.18
CA ILE A 60 2.28 4.54 -2.50
C ILE A 60 3.73 4.59 -2.95
N ILE A 61 4.66 4.99 -2.08
CA ILE A 61 6.09 5.05 -2.40
C ILE A 61 6.61 3.65 -2.74
N TYR A 62 6.23 2.65 -1.96
CA TYR A 62 6.62 1.26 -2.17
C TYR A 62 6.09 0.71 -3.50
N ALA A 63 4.91 1.13 -3.96
CA ALA A 63 4.39 0.70 -5.27
C ALA A 63 5.29 1.13 -6.45
N PHE A 64 6.07 2.21 -6.31
CA PHE A 64 7.00 2.68 -7.33
C PHE A 64 8.44 2.20 -7.11
N LEU A 65 8.89 2.12 -5.86
CA LEU A 65 10.28 1.83 -5.51
C LEU A 65 10.55 0.36 -5.14
N GLY A 66 9.50 -0.44 -4.97
CA GLY A 66 9.54 -1.86 -4.59
C GLY A 66 9.67 -2.81 -5.78
#